data_AF-A0A1D8PMU1-F1
#
_entry.id   AF-A0A1D8PMU1-F1
#
_cell.length_a   1.000
_cell.length_b   1.000
_cell.length_c   1.000
_cell.angle_alpha   90.00
_cell.angle_beta   90.00
_cell.angle_gamma   90.00
#
_symmetry.space_group_name_H-M   'P 1'
#
loop_
_entity.id
_entity.type
_entity.pdbx_description
1 polymer ?
#
loop_
_entity_poly.entity_id
_entity_poly.type
_entity_poly.pdbx_seq_one_letter_code
_entity_poly.pdbx_strand_id
1 'polypeptide(L)'
;MVYWPLRLFMLHLLTPDPENFNIPLGLDLCIHLMPVVSLLIDYLVFMPRWTIKSNTVLLLITALSTGYWCLLKYLVDTENGGRYPYAFMDMEDDGLRALVFVAVGLVAFLQFHFMRNIYDVVVKKTETVDIEIDRKLR
;
A
#
# COMPACT_ATOMS: atom_id res chain seq x y z
N MET A 1 1.83 -1.33 4.29
CA MET A 1 2.41 -0.15 4.96
C MET A 1 1.52 0.42 6.04
N VAL A 2 0.24 0.73 5.78
CA VAL A 2 -0.69 1.32 6.78
C VAL A 2 -0.91 0.42 8.01
N TYR A 3 -0.93 -0.90 7.82
CA TYR A 3 -1.23 -1.87 8.88
C TYR A 3 -0.34 -1.77 10.14
N TRP A 4 0.99 -1.81 10.00
CA TRP A 4 1.89 -1.93 11.16
C TRP A 4 1.88 -0.71 12.09
N PRO A 5 1.93 0.54 11.59
CA PRO A 5 1.74 1.72 12.44
C PRO A 5 0.41 1.68 13.19
N LEU A 6 -0.69 1.29 12.54
CA LEU A 6 -1.99 1.15 13.22
C LEU A 6 -1.95 0.05 14.27
N ARG A 7 -1.39 -1.12 13.97
CA ARG A 7 -1.30 -2.23 14.92
C ARG A 7 -0.48 -1.88 16.16
N LEU A 8 0.62 -1.15 16.00
CA LEU A 8 1.54 -0.81 17.09
C LEU A 8 1.05 0.35 17.95
N PHE A 9 0.43 1.36 17.35
CA PHE A 9 0.11 2.61 18.05
C PHE A 9 -1.39 2.92 18.16
N MET A 10 -2.22 2.34 17.30
CA MET A 10 -3.62 2.74 17.13
C MET A 10 -4.54 1.53 16.89
N LEU A 11 -4.41 0.48 17.69
CA LEU A 11 -5.10 -0.80 17.46
C LEU A 11 -6.63 -0.66 17.42
N HIS A 12 -7.18 0.27 18.20
CA HIS A 12 -8.61 0.63 18.21
C HIS A 12 -9.16 1.13 16.85
N LEU A 13 -8.27 1.52 15.92
CA LEU A 13 -8.68 1.92 14.57
C LEU A 13 -8.81 0.72 13.65
N LEU A 14 -8.08 -0.36 13.95
CA LEU A 14 -8.07 -1.57 13.14
C LEU A 14 -9.29 -2.45 13.45
N THR A 15 -9.65 -2.58 14.73
CA THR A 15 -10.76 -3.42 15.21
C THR A 15 -11.57 -2.72 16.32
N PRO A 16 -12.90 -2.93 16.38
CA PRO A 16 -13.72 -2.41 17.48
C PRO A 16 -13.40 -3.08 18.83
N ASP A 17 -12.86 -4.30 18.81
CA ASP A 17 -12.56 -5.09 20.01
C ASP A 17 -11.04 -5.32 20.15
N PRO A 18 -10.24 -4.28 20.47
CA PRO A 18 -8.78 -4.38 20.53
C PRO A 18 -8.30 -5.39 21.58
N GLU A 19 -9.06 -5.58 22.67
CA GLU A 19 -8.75 -6.56 23.72
C GLU A 19 -8.82 -8.01 23.23
N ASN A 20 -9.67 -8.27 22.23
CA ASN A 20 -9.86 -9.59 21.62
C ASN A 20 -9.00 -9.77 20.35
N PHE A 21 -8.23 -8.76 19.96
CA PHE A 21 -7.40 -8.84 18.77
C PHE A 21 -6.15 -9.69 19.02
N ASN A 22 -6.25 -10.98 18.72
CA ASN A 22 -5.17 -11.93 18.93
C ASN A 22 -4.80 -12.65 17.63
N ILE A 23 -3.95 -12.01 16.83
CA ILE A 23 -3.27 -12.66 15.70
C ILE A 23 -1.88 -13.09 16.18
N PRO A 24 -1.54 -14.39 16.14
CA PRO A 24 -0.19 -14.86 16.44
C PRO A 24 0.85 -14.14 15.57
N LEU A 25 1.92 -13.63 16.18
CA LEU A 25 2.91 -12.80 15.48
C LEU A 25 3.48 -13.48 14.23
N GLY A 26 3.73 -14.79 14.29
CA GLY A 26 4.22 -15.54 13.12
C GLY A 26 3.23 -15.52 11.95
N LEU A 27 1.93 -15.71 12.21
CA LEU A 27 0.88 -15.61 11.20
C LEU A 27 0.79 -14.18 10.66
N ASP A 28 0.86 -13.19 11.56
CA ASP A 28 0.80 -11.78 11.20
C ASP A 28 1.93 -11.36 10.25
N LEU A 29 3.16 -11.80 10.54
CA LEU A 29 4.31 -11.59 9.67
C LEU A 29 4.11 -12.27 8.31
N CYS A 30 3.60 -13.51 8.28
CA CYS A 30 3.36 -14.24 7.04
C CYS A 30 2.34 -13.54 6.12
N ILE A 31 1.25 -13.00 6.65
CA ILE A 31 0.17 -12.43 5.83
C ILE A 31 0.38 -10.94 5.52
N HIS A 32 1.04 -10.17 6.39
CA HIS A 32 1.21 -8.72 6.21
C HIS A 32 2.63 -8.29 5.83
N LEU A 33 3.66 -8.92 6.39
CA LEU A 33 5.04 -8.54 6.12
C LEU A 33 5.62 -9.28 4.91
N MET A 34 5.42 -10.60 4.82
CA MET A 34 6.02 -11.43 3.78
C MET A 34 5.67 -10.97 2.36
N PRO A 35 4.41 -10.62 2.01
CA PRO A 35 4.09 -10.14 0.68
C PRO A 35 4.85 -8.85 0.32
N VAL A 36 5.03 -7.95 1.30
CA VAL A 36 5.76 -6.70 1.10
C VAL A 36 7.24 -6.97 0.87
N VAL A 37 7.86 -7.85 1.67
CA VAL A 37 9.28 -8.21 1.52
C VAL A 37 9.52 -8.93 0.20
N SER A 38 8.67 -9.89 -0.17
CA SER A 38 8.79 -10.61 -1.44
C SER A 38 8.70 -9.66 -2.64
N LEU A 39 7.72 -8.76 -2.66
CA LEU A 39 7.58 -7.77 -3.74
C LEU A 39 8.74 -6.77 -3.76
N LEU A 40 9.30 -6.43 -2.60
CA LEU A 40 10.46 -5.54 -2.51
C LEU A 40 11.72 -6.21 -3.08
N ILE A 41 11.95 -7.49 -2.77
CA ILE A 41 13.05 -8.27 -3.35
C ILE A 41 12.87 -8.37 -4.86
N ASP A 42 11.66 -8.71 -5.32
CA ASP A 42 11.36 -8.81 -6.75
C ASP A 42 11.67 -7.50 -7.48
N TYR A 43 11.19 -6.37 -6.93
CA TYR A 43 11.42 -5.07 -7.52
C TYR A 43 12.89 -4.62 -7.52
N LEU A 44 13.65 -4.87 -6.44
CA LEU A 44 15.02 -4.37 -6.31
C LEU A 44 16.08 -5.29 -6.92
N VAL A 45 15.76 -6.58 -7.13
CA VAL A 45 16.74 -7.58 -7.59
C VAL A 45 16.43 -8.09 -8.99
N PHE A 46 15.15 -8.29 -9.33
CA PHE A 46 14.76 -8.97 -10.57
C PHE A 46 14.10 -8.05 -11.61
N MET A 47 13.47 -6.95 -11.18
CA MET A 47 12.72 -6.07 -12.08
C MET A 47 13.56 -4.86 -12.54
N PRO A 48 13.37 -4.38 -13.78
CA PRO A 48 13.85 -3.05 -14.16
C PRO A 48 13.07 -1.95 -13.42
N ARG A 49 13.65 -0.74 -13.39
CA ARG A 49 13.02 0.44 -12.77
C ARG A 49 11.59 0.66 -13.29
N TRP A 50 10.68 1.08 -12.40
CA TRP A 50 9.34 1.47 -12.85
C TRP A 50 9.39 2.68 -13.78
N THR A 51 8.90 2.50 -15.00
CA THR A 51 8.86 3.53 -16.06
C THR A 51 7.55 4.31 -16.08
N ILE A 52 6.59 3.96 -15.22
CA ILE A 52 5.27 4.60 -15.14
C ILE A 52 5.44 6.07 -14.71
N LYS A 53 4.80 6.98 -15.44
CA LYS A 53 4.82 8.42 -15.15
C LYS A 53 4.01 8.73 -13.89
N SER A 54 4.44 9.72 -13.10
CA SER A 54 3.76 10.10 -11.85
C SER A 54 2.28 10.44 -12.04
N ASN A 55 1.92 11.14 -13.12
CA ASN A 55 0.53 11.47 -13.43
C ASN A 55 -0.32 10.21 -13.70
N THR A 56 0.26 9.21 -14.36
CA THR A 56 -0.39 7.92 -14.58
C THR A 56 -0.60 7.18 -13.27
N VAL A 57 0.39 7.20 -12.37
CA VAL A 57 0.26 6.59 -11.03
C VAL A 57 -0.82 7.30 -10.22
N LEU A 58 -0.85 8.63 -10.23
CA LEU A 58 -1.87 9.40 -9.52
C LEU A 58 -3.27 9.06 -10.05
N LEU A 59 -3.44 8.98 -11.37
CA LEU A 59 -4.70 8.55 -11.98
C LEU A 59 -5.10 7.14 -11.56
N LEU A 60 -4.16 6.18 -11.59
CA LEU A 60 -4.41 4.80 -11.19
C LEU A 60 -4.82 4.70 -9.72
N ILE A 61 -4.10 5.40 -8.82
CA ILE A 61 -4.43 5.45 -7.39
C ILE A 61 -5.81 6.04 -7.18
N THR A 62 -6.12 7.18 -7.80
CA THR A 62 -7.43 7.82 -7.67
C THR A 62 -8.54 6.92 -8.21
N ALA A 63 -8.34 6.29 -9.36
CA ALA A 63 -9.32 5.38 -9.95
C ALA A 63 -9.58 4.15 -9.08
N LEU A 64 -8.52 3.52 -8.56
CA LEU A 64 -8.65 2.33 -7.70
C LEU A 64 -9.25 2.67 -6.34
N SER A 65 -8.81 3.76 -5.71
CA SER A 65 -9.35 4.22 -4.42
C SER A 65 -10.83 4.58 -4.53
N THR A 66 -11.20 5.37 -5.54
CA THR A 66 -12.60 5.74 -5.77
C THR A 66 -13.44 4.52 -6.16
N GLY A 67 -12.92 3.65 -7.03
CA GLY A 67 -13.61 2.43 -7.42
C GLY A 67 -13.89 1.51 -6.24
N TYR A 68 -12.90 1.32 -5.35
CA TYR A 68 -13.08 0.51 -4.14
C TYR A 68 -14.00 1.17 -3.13
N TRP A 69 -13.93 2.50 -2.94
CA TRP A 69 -14.88 3.23 -2.10
C TRP A 69 -16.33 3.07 -2.61
N CYS A 70 -16.56 3.25 -3.91
CA CYS A 70 -17.87 3.03 -4.53
C CYS A 70 -18.35 1.58 -4.35
N LEU A 71 -17.45 0.61 -4.49
CA LEU A 71 -17.77 -0.80 -4.27
C LEU A 71 -18.19 -1.06 -2.82
N LEU A 72 -17.46 -0.54 -1.83
CA LEU A 72 -17.85 -0.66 -0.43
C LEU A 72 -19.19 0.01 -0.16
N LYS A 73 -19.43 1.20 -0.70
CA LYS A 73 -20.72 1.90 -0.56
C LYS A 73 -21.89 1.11 -1.16
N TYR A 74 -21.64 0.34 -2.21
CA TYR A 74 -22.64 -0.55 -2.81
C TYR A 74 -22.88 -1.82 -2.00
N LEU A 75 -21.83 -2.39 -1.39
CA LEU A 75 -21.90 -3.68 -0.70
C LEU A 75 -22.23 -3.58 0.80
N VAL A 76 -21.80 -2.51 1.47
CA VAL A 76 -21.93 -2.35 2.92
C VAL A 76 -23.22 -1.61 3.22
N ASP A 77 -24.21 -2.37 3.69
CA ASP A 77 -25.49 -1.84 4.15
C ASP A 77 -25.44 -1.58 5.66
N THR A 78 -25.14 -0.34 6.05
CA THR A 78 -25.07 0.06 7.45
C THR A 78 -26.44 0.12 8.14
N GLU A 79 -27.54 0.25 7.39
CA GLU A 79 -28.89 0.28 7.96
C GLU A 79 -29.33 -1.11 8.42
N ASN A 80 -28.86 -2.15 7.74
CA ASN A 80 -29.10 -3.55 8.09
C ASN A 80 -27.98 -4.17 8.94
N GLY A 81 -27.22 -3.36 9.67
CA GLY A 81 -26.18 -3.81 10.59
C GLY A 81 -24.88 -4.26 9.94
N GLY A 82 -24.71 -4.02 8.63
CA GLY A 82 -23.44 -4.17 7.94
C GLY A 82 -22.40 -3.19 8.48
N ARG A 83 -21.14 -3.62 8.53
CA ARG A 83 -20.03 -2.83 9.06
C ARG A 83 -18.91 -2.74 8.05
N TYR A 84 -18.21 -1.62 8.06
CA TYR A 84 -17.02 -1.48 7.24
C TYR A 84 -15.89 -2.39 7.76
N PRO A 85 -14.99 -2.88 6.87
CA PRO A 85 -13.92 -3.82 7.24
C PRO A 85 -12.99 -3.38 8.37
N TYR A 86 -12.83 -2.07 8.60
CA TYR A 86 -11.95 -1.51 9.62
C TYR A 86 -12.71 -0.48 10.46
N ALA A 87 -12.42 -0.42 11.76
CA ALA A 87 -13.11 0.49 12.68
C ALA A 87 -12.96 1.97 12.28
N PHE A 88 -11.81 2.36 11.71
CA PHE A 88 -11.61 3.73 11.20
C PHE A 88 -12.49 4.09 9.98
N MET A 89 -13.13 3.12 9.33
CA MET A 89 -14.09 3.35 8.24
C MET A 89 -15.54 3.28 8.71
N ASP A 90 -15.79 2.73 9.90
CA ASP A 90 -17.12 2.55 10.50
C ASP A 90 -17.60 3.85 11.17
N MET A 91 -17.45 4.95 10.45
CA MET A 91 -17.86 6.31 10.81
C MET A 91 -19.20 6.62 10.15
N GLU A 92 -20.04 7.43 10.77
CA GLU A 92 -21.38 7.76 10.24
C GLU A 92 -21.30 8.57 8.94
N ASP A 93 -20.39 9.55 8.88
CA ASP A 93 -20.23 10.46 7.75
C ASP A 93 -19.39 9.83 6.62
N ASP A 94 -20.00 9.72 5.43
CA ASP A 94 -19.34 9.26 4.21
C ASP A 94 -18.23 10.21 3.73
N GLY A 95 -18.34 11.51 4.03
CA GLY A 95 -17.30 12.50 3.73
C GLY A 95 -16.01 12.23 4.48
N LEU A 96 -16.11 11.79 5.75
CA LEU A 96 -14.93 11.39 6.53
C LEU A 96 -14.30 10.10 5.96
N ARG A 97 -15.10 9.15 5.47
CA ARG A 97 -14.57 7.94 4.80
C ARG A 97 -13.82 8.31 3.54
N ALA A 98 -14.39 9.21 2.73
CA ALA A 98 -13.73 9.73 1.53
C ALA A 98 -12.38 10.40 1.87
N LEU A 99 -12.30 11.14 2.98
CA LEU A 99 -11.05 11.74 3.45
C LEU A 99 -9.99 10.68 3.79
N VAL A 100 -10.38 9.57 4.42
CA VAL A 100 -9.49 8.43 4.68
C VAL A 100 -8.96 7.85 3.36
N PHE A 101 -9.81 7.67 2.35
CA PHE A 101 -9.38 7.20 1.02
C PHE A 101 -8.38 8.15 0.36
N VAL A 102 -8.60 9.46 0.46
CA VAL A 102 -7.66 10.47 -0.03
C VAL A 102 -6.32 10.38 0.71
N ALA A 103 -6.34 10.28 2.04
CA ALA A 103 -5.12 10.19 2.85
C ALA A 103 -4.31 8.92 2.52
N VAL A 104 -4.96 7.76 2.44
CA VAL A 104 -4.32 6.49 2.07
C VAL A 104 -3.81 6.53 0.62
N GLY A 105 -4.56 7.15 -0.30
CA GLY A 105 -4.13 7.38 -1.67
C GLY A 105 -2.86 8.22 -1.75
N LEU A 106 -2.76 9.29 -0.95
CA LEU A 106 -1.55 10.11 -0.86
C LEU A 106 -0.37 9.31 -0.30
N VAL A 107 -0.58 8.49 0.74
CA VAL A 107 0.46 7.60 1.27
C VAL A 107 0.95 6.63 0.20
N ALA A 108 0.06 6.03 -0.59
CA ALA A 108 0.42 5.16 -1.70
C ALA A 108 1.22 5.90 -2.79
N PHE A 109 0.84 7.14 -3.11
CA PHE A 109 1.53 7.96 -4.09
C PHE A 109 2.94 8.35 -3.64
N LEU A 110 3.09 8.75 -2.37
CA LEU A 110 4.39 9.03 -1.77
C LEU A 110 5.27 7.78 -1.72
N GLN A 111 4.67 6.63 -1.39
CA GLN A 111 5.35 5.33 -1.40
C GLN A 111 5.90 4.98 -2.79
N PHE A 112 5.13 5.21 -3.87
CA PHE A 112 5.61 5.00 -5.23
C PHE A 112 6.89 5.80 -5.51
N HIS A 113 6.88 7.09 -5.18
CA HIS A 113 8.05 7.96 -5.35
C HIS A 113 9.23 7.54 -4.49
N PHE A 114 8.97 7.17 -3.23
CA PHE A 114 9.98 6.69 -2.30
C PHE A 114 10.67 5.41 -2.82
N MET A 115 9.90 4.43 -3.29
CA MET A 115 10.44 3.19 -3.86
C MET A 115 11.23 3.43 -5.14
N ARG A 116 10.78 4.34 -6.01
CA ARG A 116 11.53 4.72 -7.21
C ARG A 116 12.88 5.35 -6.85
N ASN A 117 12.92 6.21 -5.84
CA ASN A 117 14.17 6.80 -5.35
C ASN A 117 15.11 5.74 -4.75
N ILE A 118 14.57 4.76 -4.00
CA ILE A 118 15.38 3.65 -3.47
C ILE A 118 16.00 2.84 -4.61
N TYR A 119 15.24 2.52 -5.66
CA TYR A 119 15.77 1.82 -6.83
C TYR A 119 16.94 2.60 -7.46
N ASP A 120 16.78 3.91 -7.65
CA ASP A 120 17.81 4.76 -8.23
C ASP A 120 19.10 4.81 -7.39
N VAL A 121 18.99 4.64 -6.06
CA VAL A 121 20.14 4.59 -5.15
C VAL A 121 20.79 3.21 -5.14
N VAL A 122 19.98 2.14 -5.12
CA VAL A 122 20.46 0.76 -4.89
C VAL A 122 20.87 0.06 -6.19
N VAL A 123 20.09 0.20 -7.26
CA VAL A 123 20.18 -0.65 -8.46
C VAL A 123 20.84 0.06 -9.64
N LYS A 124 20.65 1.38 -9.79
CA LYS A 124 21.17 2.14 -10.94
C LYS A 124 22.68 1.99 -11.15
N LYS A 125 23.44 1.80 -10.07
CA LYS A 125 24.88 1.56 -10.14
C LYS A 125 25.20 0.26 -10.90
N THR A 126 24.45 -0.81 -10.63
CA THR A 126 24.60 -2.11 -11.29
C THR A 126 24.27 -2.00 -12.77
N GLU A 127 23.14 -1.37 -13.12
CA GLU A 127 22.75 -1.15 -14.53
C GLU A 127 23.83 -0.38 -15.31
N THR A 128 24.46 0.63 -14.68
CA THR A 128 25.53 1.40 -15.32
C THR A 128 26.77 0.56 -15.61
N VAL A 129 27.11 -0.37 -14.71
CA VAL A 129 28.24 -1.29 -14.88
C VAL A 129 27.97 -2.28 -16.00
N ASP A 130 26.76 -2.85 -16.05
CA ASP A 130 26.37 -3.81 -17.08
C ASP A 130 26.43 -3.18 -18.49
N ILE A 131 25.91 -1.96 -18.63
CA ILE A 131 25.98 -1.20 -19.89
C ILE A 131 27.44 -0.94 -20.32
N GLU A 132 28.33 -0.66 -19.38
CA GLU A 132 29.74 -0.42 -19.67
C GLU A 132 30.47 -1.70 -20.10
N ILE A 133 30.13 -2.85 -19.50
CA ILE A 133 30.67 -4.15 -19.90
C ILE A 133 30.21 -4.50 -21.32
N ASP A 134 28.91 -4.36 -21.60
CA ASP A 134 28.35 -4.62 -22.93
C ASP A 134 28.98 -3.72 -24.01
N ARG A 135 29.27 -2.46 -23.68
CA ARG A 135 29.95 -1.53 -24.58
C ARG A 135 31.39 -1.96 -24.89
N LYS A 136 32.09 -2.60 -23.95
CA LYS A 136 33.47 -3.09 -24.16
C LYS A 136 33.55 -4.41 -24.91
N LEU A 137 32.46 -5.18 -24.92
CA LEU A 137 32.39 -6.47 -25.61
C LEU A 137 31.92 -6.36 -27.06
N ARG A 138 31.44 -5.20 -27.49
CA ARG A 138 31.06 -4.89 -28.88
C ARG A 138 32.22 -4.23 -29.63
#